data_AF-A0A0B4EJW5-F1
#
_entry.id   AF-A0A0B4EJW5-F1
#
_cell.length_a   1.000
_cell.length_b   1.000
_cell.length_c   1.000
_cell.angle_alpha   90.00
_cell.angle_beta   90.00
_cell.angle_gamma   90.00
#
_symmetry.space_group_name_H-M   'P 1'
#
loop_
_entity.id
_entity.type
_entity.pdbx_description
1 polymer ?
#
loop_
_entity_poly.entity_id
_entity_poly.type
_entity_poly.pdbx_seq_one_letter_code
_entity_poly.pdbx_strand_id
1 'polypeptide(L)'
;MLKNQKGYFIAALYLFGISQLAFAVESKEKNGCHGVDNDAVKGAAAYGCHNLATSSGSSAIGCKNTAAGMYSTAVGKDNQVNDMFTSAFGYKNEIKKEYGTSNSLRCSTAVGHHNRVQRDHSSAFGSHNLIKGQNSSALGAANYVSGNNSGAWGANLAKENGVSCEDKYKKVSISLKEMIPMLSGIETV
;
A
#
# COMPACT_ATOMS: atom_id res chain seq x y z
N MET A 1 -67.28 -1.24 36.73
CA MET A 1 -66.01 -0.64 36.29
C MET A 1 -65.02 -1.70 35.75
N LEU A 2 -65.40 -2.55 34.78
CA LEU A 2 -64.55 -3.69 34.32
C LEU A 2 -64.59 -3.96 32.80
N LYS A 3 -65.15 -3.06 31.98
CA LYS A 3 -65.20 -3.25 30.51
C LYS A 3 -64.01 -2.67 29.74
N ASN A 4 -63.13 -1.89 30.39
CA ASN A 4 -62.05 -1.19 29.69
C ASN A 4 -60.68 -1.90 29.68
N GLN A 5 -60.48 -2.97 30.46
CA GLN A 5 -59.13 -3.60 30.57
C GLN A 5 -58.75 -4.53 29.40
N LYS A 6 -59.72 -5.07 28.65
CA LYS A 6 -59.43 -5.98 27.51
C LYS A 6 -58.83 -5.24 26.30
N GLY A 7 -59.21 -3.98 26.07
CA GLY A 7 -58.65 -3.15 25.00
C GLY A 7 -57.19 -2.78 25.23
N TYR A 8 -56.82 -2.46 26.47
CA TYR A 8 -55.43 -2.17 26.84
C TYR A 8 -54.54 -3.41 26.77
N PHE A 9 -55.05 -4.61 27.05
CA PHE A 9 -54.29 -5.84 26.92
C PHE A 9 -53.92 -6.14 25.46
N ILE A 10 -54.87 -5.97 24.52
CA ILE A 10 -54.64 -6.22 23.09
C ILE A 10 -53.72 -5.14 22.50
N ALA A 11 -53.88 -3.87 22.91
CA ALA A 11 -52.99 -2.78 22.51
C ALA A 11 -51.56 -2.95 23.07
N ALA A 12 -51.41 -3.47 24.29
CA ALA A 12 -50.12 -3.76 24.92
C ALA A 12 -49.39 -4.93 24.23
N LEU A 13 -50.12 -5.97 23.79
CA LEU A 13 -49.57 -7.08 23.00
C LEU A 13 -49.08 -6.63 21.62
N TYR A 14 -49.80 -5.70 20.96
CA TYR A 14 -49.35 -5.11 19.70
C TYR A 14 -48.06 -4.31 19.91
N LEU A 15 -48.00 -3.46 20.93
CA LEU A 15 -46.82 -2.62 21.22
C LEU A 15 -45.56 -3.46 21.55
N PHE A 16 -45.72 -4.61 22.23
CA PHE A 16 -44.65 -5.57 22.49
C PHE A 16 -44.22 -6.37 21.25
N GLY A 17 -45.14 -6.61 20.31
CA GLY A 17 -44.88 -7.34 19.07
C GLY A 17 -44.11 -6.52 18.02
N ILE A 18 -44.42 -5.23 17.88
CA ILE A 18 -43.68 -4.35 16.96
C ILE A 18 -42.32 -3.87 17.52
N SER A 19 -42.09 -3.93 18.83
CA SER A 19 -40.75 -3.63 19.39
C SER A 19 -39.71 -4.71 19.11
N GLN A 20 -40.13 -5.96 18.83
CA GLN A 20 -39.20 -7.04 18.45
C GLN A 20 -38.81 -7.03 16.96
N LEU A 21 -39.46 -6.21 16.13
CA LEU A 21 -39.04 -5.91 14.76
C LEU A 21 -38.07 -4.71 14.67
N ALA A 22 -37.65 -4.16 15.81
CA ALA A 22 -36.64 -3.12 15.83
C ALA A 22 -35.28 -3.72 15.45
N PHE A 23 -34.88 -3.45 14.20
CA PHE A 23 -33.50 -3.35 13.72
C PHE A 23 -32.48 -4.19 14.52
N ALA A 24 -32.18 -5.38 14.01
CA ALA A 24 -30.92 -6.03 14.36
C ALA A 24 -29.78 -5.12 13.87
N VAL A 25 -29.37 -4.16 14.70
CA VAL A 25 -28.03 -3.59 14.60
C VAL A 25 -27.12 -4.73 15.02
N GLU A 26 -26.57 -5.41 14.01
CA GLU A 26 -25.54 -6.41 14.20
C GLU A 26 -24.44 -5.77 15.06
N SER A 27 -24.38 -6.14 16.34
CA SER A 27 -23.26 -5.76 17.18
C SER A 27 -22.06 -6.50 16.59
N LYS A 28 -21.27 -5.81 15.75
CA LYS A 28 -19.97 -6.33 15.31
C LYS A 28 -19.28 -6.77 16.61
N GLU A 29 -19.02 -8.08 16.73
CA GLU A 29 -18.12 -8.61 17.75
C GLU A 29 -16.97 -7.61 17.86
N LYS A 30 -16.66 -7.10 19.06
CA LYS A 30 -15.78 -5.94 19.27
C LYS A 30 -14.45 -6.09 18.51
N ASN A 31 -14.44 -5.74 17.23
CA ASN A 31 -13.25 -5.64 16.41
C ASN A 31 -12.48 -4.46 17.01
N GLY A 32 -11.15 -4.51 17.01
CA GLY A 32 -10.26 -3.63 17.78
C GLY A 32 -10.31 -2.12 17.44
N CYS A 33 -11.44 -1.62 16.94
CA CYS A 33 -11.82 -0.23 16.72
C CYS A 33 -11.83 0.57 18.04
N HIS A 34 -10.70 1.19 18.37
CA HIS A 34 -10.64 2.25 19.37
C HIS A 34 -10.45 3.59 18.65
N GLY A 35 -11.43 4.49 18.74
CA GLY A 35 -11.41 5.82 18.13
C GLY A 35 -12.66 6.10 17.28
N VAL A 36 -12.59 7.05 16.34
CA VAL A 36 -13.75 7.57 15.58
C VAL A 36 -13.72 7.06 14.15
N ASP A 37 -14.85 6.54 13.67
CA ASP A 37 -15.07 6.14 12.27
C ASP A 37 -14.03 5.16 11.74
N ASN A 38 -13.71 4.12 12.51
CA ASN A 38 -12.84 3.04 12.06
C ASN A 38 -13.69 1.84 11.62
N ASP A 39 -13.34 1.23 10.49
CA ASP A 39 -13.94 -0.01 10.03
C ASP A 39 -12.89 -1.13 9.97
N ALA A 40 -13.13 -2.20 10.73
CA ALA A 40 -12.28 -3.38 10.78
C ALA A 40 -13.15 -4.63 10.65
N VAL A 41 -12.70 -5.59 9.84
CA VAL A 41 -13.32 -6.92 9.74
C VAL A 41 -12.94 -7.80 10.93
N LYS A 42 -13.59 -8.96 11.07
CA LYS A 42 -13.25 -9.95 12.10
C LYS A 42 -11.79 -10.37 11.97
N GLY A 43 -11.05 -10.30 13.08
CA GLY A 43 -9.61 -10.61 13.11
C GLY A 43 -8.71 -9.50 12.57
N ALA A 44 -9.24 -8.30 12.30
CA ALA A 44 -8.47 -7.11 11.97
C ALA A 44 -8.53 -6.08 13.14
N ALA A 45 -7.60 -5.13 13.11
CA ALA A 45 -7.52 -4.05 14.09
C ALA A 45 -7.48 -2.68 13.40
N ALA A 46 -8.28 -1.74 13.89
CA ALA A 46 -8.23 -0.35 13.42
C ALA A 46 -8.21 0.60 14.63
N TYR A 47 -7.25 1.51 14.73
CA TYR A 47 -7.08 2.37 15.91
C TYR A 47 -6.85 3.82 15.49
N GLY A 48 -7.60 4.77 16.06
CA GLY A 48 -7.49 6.21 15.80
C GLY A 48 -8.69 6.79 15.03
N CYS A 49 -8.48 7.52 13.93
CA CYS A 49 -9.56 8.14 13.14
C CYS A 49 -9.64 7.67 11.69
N HIS A 50 -10.83 7.33 11.19
CA HIS A 50 -11.06 7.07 9.75
C HIS A 50 -10.18 5.94 9.17
N ASN A 51 -9.83 4.92 9.95
CA ASN A 51 -9.00 3.82 9.46
C ASN A 51 -9.85 2.67 8.91
N LEU A 52 -9.32 1.98 7.91
CA LEU A 52 -9.96 0.87 7.22
C LEU A 52 -9.06 -0.36 7.25
N ALA A 53 -9.45 -1.41 7.95
CA ALA A 53 -8.73 -2.68 8.05
C ALA A 53 -9.64 -3.81 7.52
N THR A 54 -9.63 -4.02 6.20
CA THR A 54 -10.67 -4.81 5.49
C THR A 54 -10.32 -6.27 5.27
N SER A 55 -9.16 -6.73 5.73
CA SER A 55 -8.71 -8.10 5.52
C SER A 55 -8.32 -8.79 6.83
N SER A 56 -8.42 -10.12 6.86
CA SER A 56 -8.03 -10.92 8.04
C SER A 56 -6.58 -10.63 8.44
N GLY A 57 -6.35 -10.41 9.74
CA GLY A 57 -5.03 -10.08 10.29
C GLY A 57 -4.50 -8.69 9.93
N SER A 58 -5.29 -7.85 9.25
CA SER A 58 -4.85 -6.49 8.90
C SER A 58 -4.89 -5.54 10.09
N SER A 59 -3.99 -4.56 10.13
CA SER A 59 -3.87 -3.56 11.19
C SER A 59 -3.73 -2.15 10.62
N ALA A 60 -4.66 -1.24 10.94
CA ALA A 60 -4.64 0.15 10.50
C ALA A 60 -4.63 1.11 11.72
N ILE A 61 -3.52 1.81 11.97
CA ILE A 61 -3.29 2.57 13.20
C ILE A 61 -2.94 4.02 12.88
N GLY A 62 -3.66 4.99 13.46
CA GLY A 62 -3.44 6.43 13.29
C GLY A 62 -4.64 7.12 12.64
N CYS A 63 -4.47 7.82 11.52
CA CYS A 63 -5.60 8.48 10.84
C CYS A 63 -5.66 8.26 9.32
N LYS A 64 -6.82 7.89 8.79
CA LYS A 64 -7.04 7.69 7.34
C LYS A 64 -6.18 6.59 6.72
N ASN A 65 -5.76 5.59 7.49
CA ASN A 65 -5.01 4.47 6.91
C ASN A 65 -5.95 3.41 6.33
N THR A 66 -5.53 2.76 5.25
CA THR A 66 -6.18 1.58 4.67
C THR A 66 -5.21 0.41 4.66
N ALA A 67 -5.53 -0.64 5.41
CA ALA A 67 -4.87 -1.93 5.42
C ALA A 67 -5.82 -2.98 4.81
N ALA A 68 -5.78 -3.12 3.49
CA ALA A 68 -6.68 -3.99 2.72
C ALA A 68 -6.05 -5.34 2.34
N GLY A 69 -4.75 -5.53 2.52
CA GLY A 69 -4.09 -6.83 2.34
C GLY A 69 -4.28 -7.77 3.53
N MET A 70 -4.34 -9.08 3.30
CA MET A 70 -4.30 -10.07 4.38
C MET A 70 -2.98 -9.96 5.16
N TYR A 71 -3.03 -9.93 6.48
CA TYR A 71 -1.86 -9.68 7.35
C TYR A 71 -1.09 -8.39 7.02
N SER A 72 -1.76 -7.38 6.45
CA SER A 72 -1.13 -6.09 6.13
C SER A 72 -1.14 -5.13 7.32
N THR A 73 -0.18 -4.21 7.36
CA THR A 73 -0.10 -3.20 8.44
C THR A 73 0.07 -1.81 7.86
N ALA A 74 -0.75 -0.85 8.30
CA ALA A 74 -0.68 0.55 7.90
C ALA A 74 -0.69 1.45 9.14
N VAL A 75 0.43 2.15 9.42
CA VAL A 75 0.60 2.95 10.65
C VAL A 75 1.01 4.38 10.32
N GLY A 76 0.29 5.35 10.89
CA GLY A 76 0.56 6.79 10.73
C GLY A 76 -0.63 7.52 10.12
N LYS A 77 -0.45 8.22 9.01
CA LYS A 77 -1.54 8.97 8.36
C LYS A 77 -1.61 8.73 6.85
N ASP A 78 -2.80 8.42 6.36
CA ASP A 78 -3.09 8.33 4.91
C ASP A 78 -2.27 7.26 4.17
N ASN A 79 -1.87 6.18 4.83
CA ASN A 79 -1.19 5.06 4.16
C ASN A 79 -2.20 4.13 3.50
N GLN A 80 -1.90 3.62 2.31
CA GLN A 80 -2.70 2.60 1.59
C GLN A 80 -1.88 1.34 1.36
N VAL A 81 -2.32 0.23 1.94
CA VAL A 81 -1.64 -1.06 1.90
C VAL A 81 -2.62 -2.10 1.38
N ASN A 82 -2.55 -2.35 0.08
CA ASN A 82 -3.52 -3.20 -0.63
C ASN A 82 -2.99 -4.61 -0.90
N ASP A 83 -1.79 -4.93 -0.43
CA ASP A 83 -1.12 -6.20 -0.71
C ASP A 83 -0.88 -7.04 0.54
N MET A 84 -0.91 -8.36 0.38
CA MET A 84 -0.83 -9.32 1.50
C MET A 84 0.55 -9.28 2.17
N PHE A 85 0.65 -9.51 3.47
CA PHE A 85 1.90 -9.52 4.27
C PHE A 85 2.82 -8.30 4.06
N THR A 86 2.25 -7.14 3.71
CA THR A 86 3.01 -5.90 3.49
C THR A 86 2.77 -4.88 4.60
N SER A 87 3.70 -3.95 4.78
CA SER A 87 3.62 -2.96 5.85
C SER A 87 4.01 -1.55 5.41
N ALA A 88 3.20 -0.55 5.78
CA ALA A 88 3.49 0.85 5.56
C ALA A 88 3.50 1.65 6.87
N PHE A 89 4.50 2.52 7.04
CA PHE A 89 4.71 3.34 8.22
C PHE A 89 5.00 4.79 7.85
N GLY A 90 4.28 5.74 8.43
CA GLY A 90 4.50 7.18 8.22
C GLY A 90 3.32 7.87 7.54
N TYR A 91 3.56 8.69 6.51
CA TYR A 91 2.54 9.50 5.85
C TYR A 91 2.44 9.21 4.35
N LYS A 92 1.23 8.97 3.85
CA LYS A 92 0.95 8.82 2.40
C LYS A 92 1.72 7.72 1.68
N ASN A 93 2.16 6.67 2.37
CA ASN A 93 2.80 5.56 1.67
C ASN A 93 1.74 4.68 0.99
N GLU A 94 2.06 4.18 -0.20
CA GLU A 94 1.20 3.34 -1.02
C GLU A 94 1.93 2.04 -1.37
N ILE A 95 1.40 0.90 -0.94
CA ILE A 95 1.83 -0.42 -1.39
C ILE A 95 0.64 -1.02 -2.12
N LYS A 96 0.78 -1.18 -3.44
CA LYS A 96 -0.25 -1.78 -4.29
C LYS A 96 0.39 -2.70 -5.32
N LYS A 97 -0.38 -3.68 -5.77
CA LYS A 97 0.04 -4.54 -6.85
C LYS A 97 -0.24 -3.89 -8.21
N GLU A 98 0.76 -3.91 -9.08
CA GLU A 98 0.52 -3.83 -10.53
C GLU A 98 0.32 -5.25 -11.08
N TYR A 99 -0.72 -5.45 -11.90
CA TYR A 99 -1.17 -6.76 -12.40
C TYR A 99 -0.01 -7.67 -12.85
N GLY A 100 -0.14 -8.98 -12.58
CA GLY A 100 0.68 -10.00 -13.26
C GLY A 100 1.72 -10.80 -12.46
N THR A 101 1.86 -10.64 -11.14
CA THR A 101 2.79 -11.50 -10.36
C THR A 101 2.09 -12.63 -9.60
N SER A 102 2.71 -13.81 -9.68
CA SER A 102 2.23 -15.13 -9.28
C SER A 102 1.93 -15.30 -7.79
N ASN A 103 1.36 -16.46 -7.47
CA ASN A 103 0.88 -16.96 -6.17
C ASN A 103 1.92 -17.07 -5.03
N SER A 104 2.95 -16.23 -4.99
CA SER A 104 3.96 -16.23 -3.92
C SER A 104 3.55 -15.32 -2.75
N LEU A 105 4.10 -15.65 -1.57
CA LEU A 105 4.13 -14.76 -0.40
C LEU A 105 4.64 -13.38 -0.83
N ARG A 106 3.97 -12.33 -0.36
CA ARG A 106 4.23 -10.96 -0.81
C ARG A 106 4.71 -10.17 0.38
N CYS A 107 5.96 -9.73 0.38
CA CYS A 107 6.52 -9.05 1.54
C CYS A 107 7.13 -7.74 1.07
N SER A 108 6.38 -6.66 1.13
CA SER A 108 6.87 -5.32 0.77
C SER A 108 6.69 -4.35 1.93
N THR A 109 7.59 -3.39 2.02
CA THR A 109 7.64 -2.44 3.13
C THR A 109 7.83 -1.01 2.61
N ALA A 110 7.09 -0.06 3.16
CA ALA A 110 7.22 1.35 2.84
C ALA A 110 7.28 2.19 4.13
N VAL A 111 8.38 2.90 4.36
CA VAL A 111 8.60 3.68 5.59
C VAL A 111 8.97 5.11 5.25
N GLY A 112 8.24 6.06 5.83
CA GLY A 112 8.49 7.50 5.70
C GLY A 112 7.33 8.24 5.04
N HIS A 113 7.63 9.03 4.01
CA HIS A 113 6.68 9.98 3.42
C HIS A 113 6.48 9.71 1.93
N HIS A 114 5.26 9.36 1.51
CA HIS A 114 4.88 9.29 0.10
C HIS A 114 5.68 8.28 -0.75
N ASN A 115 6.08 7.14 -0.17
CA ASN A 115 6.71 6.07 -0.94
C ASN A 115 5.65 5.23 -1.65
N ARG A 116 5.94 4.78 -2.87
CA ARG A 116 5.06 3.93 -3.69
C ARG A 116 5.78 2.65 -4.10
N VAL A 117 5.33 1.52 -3.58
CA VAL A 117 5.88 0.19 -3.91
C VAL A 117 4.84 -0.58 -4.73
N GLN A 118 5.19 -0.93 -5.97
CA GLN A 118 4.26 -1.53 -6.94
C GLN A 118 4.46 -3.03 -7.18
N ARG A 119 5.53 -3.61 -6.61
CA ARG A 119 5.93 -5.00 -6.80
C ARG A 119 6.26 -5.69 -5.48
N ASP A 120 6.33 -7.01 -5.57
CA ASP A 120 6.58 -7.91 -4.45
C ASP A 120 8.04 -7.83 -3.97
N HIS A 121 8.28 -8.24 -2.72
CA HIS A 121 9.61 -8.37 -2.12
C HIS A 121 10.41 -7.07 -2.11
N SER A 122 9.73 -5.92 -2.00
CA SER A 122 10.34 -4.62 -2.24
C SER A 122 10.24 -3.68 -1.05
N SER A 123 11.29 -2.89 -0.84
CA SER A 123 11.42 -2.07 0.37
C SER A 123 11.78 -0.62 0.05
N ALA A 124 10.94 0.32 0.45
CA ALA A 124 11.17 1.76 0.28
C ALA A 124 11.31 2.44 1.64
N PHE A 125 12.42 3.12 1.88
CA PHE A 125 12.65 3.92 3.09
C PHE A 125 13.02 5.36 2.73
N GLY A 126 12.34 6.33 3.34
CA GLY A 126 12.57 7.76 3.15
C GLY A 126 11.36 8.45 2.52
N SER A 127 11.57 9.26 1.48
CA SER A 127 10.55 10.17 0.96
C SER A 127 10.39 10.08 -0.55
N HIS A 128 9.17 9.92 -1.07
CA HIS A 128 8.87 9.93 -2.51
C HIS A 128 9.59 8.86 -3.35
N ASN A 129 9.96 7.70 -2.78
CA ASN A 129 10.55 6.62 -3.59
C ASN A 129 9.47 5.87 -4.37
N LEU A 130 9.78 5.46 -5.61
CA LEU A 130 8.92 4.65 -6.47
C LEU A 130 9.63 3.36 -6.90
N ILE A 131 9.12 2.21 -6.45
CA ILE A 131 9.67 0.90 -6.82
C ILE A 131 8.69 0.19 -7.75
N LYS A 132 9.13 -0.07 -8.99
CA LYS A 132 8.43 -0.86 -10.02
C LYS A 132 9.11 -2.18 -10.35
N GLY A 133 10.34 -2.40 -9.89
CA GLY A 133 11.04 -3.66 -9.98
C GLY A 133 10.69 -4.61 -8.84
N GLN A 134 10.60 -5.90 -9.10
CA GLN A 134 10.44 -6.93 -8.07
C GLN A 134 11.76 -7.12 -7.30
N ASN A 135 11.68 -7.54 -6.04
CA ASN A 135 12.84 -7.84 -5.20
C ASN A 135 13.84 -6.67 -5.12
N SER A 136 13.33 -5.46 -4.93
CA SER A 136 14.09 -4.22 -5.12
C SER A 136 14.00 -3.28 -3.91
N SER A 137 14.99 -2.41 -3.75
CA SER A 137 15.07 -1.51 -2.58
C SER A 137 15.39 -0.07 -2.93
N ALA A 138 14.71 0.87 -2.30
CA ALA A 138 14.98 2.31 -2.44
C ALA A 138 15.21 2.95 -1.07
N LEU A 139 16.32 3.66 -0.90
CA LEU A 139 16.70 4.30 0.37
C LEU A 139 17.03 5.78 0.13
N GLY A 140 16.32 6.68 0.81
CA GLY A 140 16.51 8.13 0.69
C GLY A 140 15.32 8.83 0.04
N ALA A 141 15.56 9.77 -0.88
CA ALA A 141 14.52 10.63 -1.41
C ALA A 141 14.38 10.57 -2.94
N ALA A 142 13.15 10.49 -3.42
CA ALA A 142 12.80 10.59 -4.84
C ALA A 142 13.45 9.54 -5.76
N ASN A 143 13.86 8.37 -5.24
CA ASN A 143 14.46 7.32 -6.06
C ASN A 143 13.42 6.57 -6.91
N TYR A 144 13.84 6.09 -8.07
CA TYR A 144 13.05 5.20 -8.92
C TYR A 144 13.81 3.91 -9.23
N VAL A 145 13.18 2.78 -8.96
CA VAL A 145 13.75 1.46 -9.19
C VAL A 145 12.83 0.68 -10.12
N SER A 146 13.18 0.61 -11.41
CA SER A 146 12.42 -0.15 -12.42
C SER A 146 13.00 -1.54 -12.71
N GLY A 147 14.29 -1.76 -12.48
CA GLY A 147 14.91 -3.06 -12.66
C GLY A 147 14.49 -4.03 -11.56
N ASN A 148 14.26 -5.30 -11.91
CA ASN A 148 14.14 -6.36 -10.91
C ASN A 148 15.50 -6.55 -10.20
N ASN A 149 15.49 -7.02 -8.96
CA ASN A 149 16.71 -7.29 -8.19
C ASN A 149 17.64 -6.06 -8.08
N SER A 150 17.08 -4.86 -8.04
CA SER A 150 17.82 -3.60 -8.13
C SER A 150 17.72 -2.75 -6.86
N GLY A 151 18.62 -1.79 -6.72
CA GLY A 151 18.64 -0.85 -5.60
C GLY A 151 18.92 0.57 -6.04
N ALA A 152 18.33 1.55 -5.37
CA ALA A 152 18.68 2.97 -5.55
C ALA A 152 18.77 3.67 -4.19
N TRP A 153 19.93 4.26 -3.90
CA TRP A 153 20.21 4.91 -2.62
C TRP A 153 20.66 6.36 -2.84
N GLY A 154 20.20 7.27 -1.99
CA GLY A 154 20.49 8.70 -2.06
C GLY A 154 19.26 9.56 -2.30
N ALA A 155 19.46 10.78 -2.80
CA ALA A 155 18.39 11.70 -3.16
C ALA A 155 18.54 12.06 -4.64
N ASN A 156 17.72 11.47 -5.54
CA ASN A 156 17.83 11.78 -6.96
C ASN A 156 16.49 11.67 -7.69
N LEU A 157 15.88 12.84 -7.93
CA LEU A 157 14.66 13.12 -8.70
C LEU A 157 14.53 12.21 -9.93
N ALA A 158 13.87 11.07 -9.76
CA ALA A 158 13.50 10.26 -10.89
C ALA A 158 12.23 10.84 -11.52
N LYS A 159 12.46 11.69 -12.52
CA LYS A 159 11.44 12.23 -13.40
C LYS A 159 10.64 11.08 -14.03
N GLU A 160 9.32 11.18 -13.94
CA GLU A 160 8.35 10.38 -14.72
C GLU A 160 8.43 10.69 -16.24
N ASN A 161 9.33 11.57 -16.67
CA ASN A 161 9.64 11.81 -18.09
C ASN A 161 11.15 11.95 -18.28
N GLY A 162 11.72 11.00 -19.03
CA GLY A 162 13.14 10.76 -19.29
C GLY A 162 14.09 11.95 -19.15
N VAL A 163 14.91 11.90 -18.09
CA VAL A 163 16.36 12.10 -18.15
C VAL A 163 16.94 11.59 -16.83
N SER A 164 17.57 10.42 -16.85
CA SER A 164 18.59 10.06 -15.85
C SER A 164 19.91 10.70 -16.30
N CYS A 165 20.80 10.98 -15.36
CA CYS A 165 22.12 11.57 -15.60
C CYS A 165 23.10 10.61 -16.31
N GLU A 166 22.64 9.81 -17.28
CA GLU A 166 23.47 8.88 -18.07
C GLU A 166 24.05 9.51 -19.35
N ASP A 167 23.77 10.78 -19.66
CA ASP A 167 24.37 11.46 -20.81
C ASP A 167 25.83 11.91 -20.60
N LYS A 168 26.44 11.68 -19.42
CA LYS A 168 27.86 11.99 -19.20
C LYS A 168 28.84 10.87 -19.56
N TYR A 169 28.36 9.69 -19.92
CA TYR A 169 29.17 8.67 -20.57
C TYR A 169 28.44 8.16 -21.80
N LYS A 170 28.33 9.02 -22.82
CA LYS A 170 28.17 8.54 -24.21
C LYS A 170 29.21 7.46 -24.42
N LYS A 171 28.76 6.21 -24.52
CA LYS A 171 29.53 5.11 -25.07
C LYS A 171 30.04 5.61 -26.41
N VAL A 172 31.33 5.88 -26.50
CA VAL A 172 32.00 6.15 -27.78
C VAL A 172 31.90 4.86 -28.56
N SER A 173 30.82 4.69 -29.32
CA SER A 173 30.72 3.64 -30.33
C SER A 173 31.59 4.10 -31.49
N ILE A 174 32.89 3.78 -31.42
CA ILE A 174 33.77 3.84 -32.58
C ILE A 174 33.18 2.84 -33.58
N SER A 175 32.72 3.33 -34.72
CA SER A 175 32.31 2.47 -35.82
C SER A 175 33.55 1.73 -36.32
N LEU A 176 33.47 0.43 -36.57
CA LEU A 176 34.56 -0.36 -37.17
C LEU A 176 35.08 0.24 -38.50
N LYS A 177 34.30 1.11 -39.17
CA LYS A 177 34.77 1.89 -40.34
C LYS A 177 35.81 2.96 -40.02
N GLU A 178 35.84 3.48 -38.79
CA GLU A 178 36.79 4.53 -38.35
C GLU A 178 38.12 3.95 -37.85
N MET A 179 38.22 2.63 -37.62
CA MET A 179 39.48 1.94 -37.28
C MET A 179 40.34 1.55 -38.49
N ILE A 180 39.79 1.57 -39.70
CA ILE A 180 40.47 1.10 -40.92
C ILE A 180 41.66 1.98 -41.34
N PRO A 181 41.67 3.33 -41.16
CA PRO A 181 42.85 4.13 -41.53
C PRO A 181 44.03 4.01 -40.55
N MET A 182 43.84 3.42 -39.35
CA MET A 182 44.92 3.26 -38.37
C MET A 182 45.76 1.99 -38.56
N LEU A 183 45.29 1.03 -39.37
CA LEU A 183 46.01 -0.21 -39.67
C LEU A 183 46.82 -0.15 -40.99
N SER A 184 46.58 0.83 -41.86
CA SER A 184 47.33 0.99 -43.12
C SER A 184 48.71 1.67 -42.94
N GLY A 185 49.14 1.92 -41.70
CA GLY A 185 50.44 2.51 -41.38
C GLY A 185 51.46 1.56 -40.73
N ILE A 186 51.13 0.27 -40.58
CA ILE A 186 52.02 -0.75 -39.96
C ILE A 186 52.51 -1.76 -41.01
N GLU A 187 52.81 -1.29 -42.23
CA GLU A 187 53.69 -2.02 -43.15
C GLU A 187 54.69 -1.04 -43.74
N THR A 188 55.89 -0.99 -43.14
CA THR A 188 57.23 -0.93 -43.74
C THR A 188 58.24 -0.37 -42.73
N VAL A 189 58.92 -1.25 -42.00
CA VAL A 189 60.39 -1.33 -41.86
C VAL A 189 60.74 -2.79 -41.56
#